data_AF-A0A6V8EPN2-F1
#
_entry.id   AF-A0A6V8EPN2-F1
#
_cell.length_a   1.000
_cell.length_b   1.000
_cell.length_c   1.000
_cell.angle_alpha   90.00
_cell.angle_beta   90.00
_cell.angle_gamma   90.00
#
_symmetry.space_group_name_H-M   'P 1'
#
loop_
_entity.id
_entity.type
_entity.pdbx_description
1 polymer ?
#
loop_
_entity_poly.entity_id
_entity_poly.type
_entity_poly.pdbx_seq_one_letter_code
_entity_poly.pdbx_strand_id
1 'polypeptide(L)'
;MGYPKVLVTGYPRFSNFDENVSEKLIQLMNDVEYQPLEVYTSLLSVDKKGANSIAQRINNGENFDAIIHLGFSNSREIISLERFAHNQFVMNEPDNSGRMITSGKIIEDDLEVYETTAPIQIINDKFNDIDYVSWSSDPGRFVCNETYFRTLSSISNNITTINGPPTIFIHLPNEKHIDLLTQLQVIENIIECMTFKPQIDVVGGLIFDIHGRILSCKRPNGGTWEGWWEFPGGKIEHGENVFQALNRELIEELDINVNPIKIEEKVNFDYGNRKIELTIINCGIISGDQITLIEHEEMRWLSQEELLDVNWLPADRPILEKWFNRGLPNLPLD
;
A
#
# COMPACT_ATOMS: atom_id res chain seq x y z
N MET A 1 4.70 -4.98 -19.98
CA MET A 1 3.67 -4.10 -19.39
C MET A 1 4.24 -2.69 -19.42
N GLY A 2 3.40 -1.67 -19.66
CA GLY A 2 3.83 -0.27 -19.56
C GLY A 2 4.07 0.12 -18.10
N TYR A 3 4.72 1.25 -17.87
CA TYR A 3 4.87 1.79 -16.52
C TYR A 3 3.53 2.24 -15.93
N PRO A 4 3.35 2.21 -14.60
CA PRO A 4 2.15 2.73 -13.96
C PRO A 4 1.91 4.20 -14.30
N LYS A 5 0.69 4.53 -14.67
CA LYS A 5 0.23 5.87 -15.05
C LYS A 5 -0.33 6.62 -13.85
N VAL A 6 0.33 7.69 -13.45
CA VAL A 6 -0.04 8.50 -12.31
C VAL A 6 -0.57 9.84 -12.80
N LEU A 7 -1.78 10.21 -12.42
CA LEU A 7 -2.31 11.54 -12.67
C LEU A 7 -2.09 12.42 -11.44
N VAL A 8 -1.43 13.56 -11.60
CA VAL A 8 -1.27 14.58 -10.57
C VAL A 8 -1.94 15.86 -11.04
N THR A 9 -2.87 16.40 -10.26
CA THR A 9 -3.55 17.64 -10.62
C THR A 9 -3.23 18.76 -9.66
N GLY A 10 -3.18 19.99 -10.16
CA GLY A 10 -3.13 21.19 -9.34
C GLY A 10 -4.16 22.20 -9.81
N TYR A 11 -4.13 23.39 -9.21
CA TYR A 11 -4.98 24.49 -9.59
C TYR A 11 -4.13 25.73 -9.90
N PRO A 12 -4.53 26.56 -10.87
CA PRO A 12 -3.89 27.84 -11.08
C PRO A 12 -4.18 28.77 -9.89
N ARG A 13 -3.60 29.98 -9.95
CA ARG A 13 -3.94 31.08 -9.05
C ARG A 13 -5.46 31.32 -8.97
N PHE A 14 -5.93 31.64 -7.77
CA PHE A 14 -7.33 31.96 -7.49
C PHE A 14 -7.44 32.99 -6.37
N SER A 15 -8.59 33.65 -6.28
CA SER A 15 -8.85 34.72 -5.32
C SER A 15 -7.76 35.82 -5.39
N ASN A 16 -7.30 36.34 -4.25
CA ASN A 16 -6.28 37.40 -4.18
C ASN A 16 -4.85 36.84 -3.97
N PHE A 17 -4.63 35.55 -4.22
CA PHE A 17 -3.31 34.97 -4.03
C PHE A 17 -2.45 35.13 -5.29
N ASP A 18 -1.29 35.75 -5.13
CA ASP A 18 -0.35 35.99 -6.24
C ASP A 18 0.26 34.69 -6.78
N GLU A 19 0.23 33.60 -6.01
CA GLU A 19 0.82 32.31 -6.36
C GLU A 19 0.01 31.14 -5.76
N ASN A 20 0.01 29.99 -6.44
CA ASN A 20 -0.57 28.75 -5.94
C ASN A 20 0.52 27.67 -5.92
N VAL A 21 0.82 27.13 -4.73
CA VAL A 21 1.89 26.13 -4.55
C VAL A 21 1.65 24.89 -5.41
N SER A 22 0.38 24.47 -5.56
CA SER A 22 0.04 23.33 -6.43
C SER A 22 0.36 23.60 -7.91
N GLU A 23 0.22 24.83 -8.39
CA GLU A 23 0.61 25.21 -9.76
C GLU A 23 2.12 25.10 -9.97
N LYS A 24 2.90 25.60 -9.00
CA LYS A 24 4.37 25.52 -9.05
C LYS A 24 4.87 24.08 -9.03
N LEU A 25 4.29 23.21 -8.19
CA LEU A 25 4.64 21.79 -8.18
C LEU A 25 4.32 21.12 -9.51
N ILE A 26 3.14 21.39 -10.10
CA ILE A 26 2.79 20.86 -11.43
C ILE A 26 3.79 21.29 -12.49
N GLN A 27 4.28 22.54 -12.45
CA GLN A 27 5.33 23.01 -13.35
C GLN A 27 6.65 22.24 -13.16
N LEU A 28 7.11 22.09 -11.91
CA LEU A 28 8.33 21.32 -11.62
C LEU A 28 8.23 19.87 -12.10
N MET A 29 7.09 19.21 -11.85
CA MET A 29 6.89 17.81 -12.23
C MET A 29 6.85 17.60 -13.74
N ASN A 30 6.48 18.62 -14.54
CA ASN A 30 6.51 18.51 -16.01
C ASN A 30 7.93 18.49 -16.59
N ASP A 31 8.91 19.00 -15.84
CA ASP A 31 10.31 19.07 -16.26
C ASP A 31 11.11 17.83 -15.82
N VAL A 32 10.47 16.85 -15.18
CA VAL A 32 11.10 15.65 -14.62
C VAL A 32 10.57 14.39 -15.31
N GLU A 33 11.49 13.52 -15.69
CA GLU A 33 11.15 12.17 -16.13
C GLU A 33 11.10 11.23 -14.91
N TYR A 34 9.92 10.67 -14.64
CA TYR A 34 9.72 9.70 -13.58
C TYR A 34 9.92 8.30 -14.14
N GLN A 35 10.89 7.54 -13.63
CA GLN A 35 11.10 6.14 -14.01
C GLN A 35 11.17 5.31 -12.71
N PRO A 36 10.46 4.17 -12.60
CA PRO A 36 9.73 3.43 -13.65
C PRO A 36 8.22 3.75 -13.65
N LEU A 37 7.83 5.02 -13.81
CA LEU A 37 6.45 5.50 -13.78
C LEU A 37 6.11 6.33 -15.04
N GLU A 38 4.85 6.65 -15.27
CA GLU A 38 4.45 7.71 -16.21
C GLU A 38 3.62 8.73 -15.42
N VAL A 39 4.20 9.90 -15.12
CA VAL A 39 3.49 10.96 -14.40
C VAL A 39 2.88 11.95 -15.40
N TYR A 40 1.56 12.07 -15.38
CA TYR A 40 0.79 13.03 -16.15
C TYR A 40 0.33 14.14 -15.23
N THR A 41 0.56 15.40 -15.60
CA THR A 41 0.10 16.53 -14.81
C THR A 41 -1.11 17.23 -15.44
N SER A 42 -1.93 17.90 -14.64
CA SER A 42 -3.05 18.70 -15.13
C SER A 42 -3.39 19.88 -14.22
N LEU A 43 -3.48 21.09 -14.78
CA LEU A 43 -4.04 22.24 -14.06
C LEU A 43 -5.55 22.30 -14.29
N LEU A 44 -6.31 22.20 -13.21
CA LEU A 44 -7.77 22.26 -13.24
C LEU A 44 -8.24 23.69 -13.01
N SER A 45 -9.22 24.17 -13.77
CA SER A 45 -9.83 25.47 -13.48
C SER A 45 -10.50 25.46 -12.10
N VAL A 46 -10.44 26.59 -11.38
CA VAL A 46 -11.11 26.75 -10.08
C VAL A 46 -12.58 27.09 -10.30
N ASP A 47 -13.31 26.14 -10.86
CA ASP A 47 -14.74 26.25 -11.16
C ASP A 47 -15.40 24.86 -11.31
N LYS A 48 -16.69 24.84 -11.64
CA LYS A 48 -17.43 23.58 -11.86
C LYS A 48 -16.79 22.72 -12.94
N LYS A 49 -16.26 23.34 -14.00
CA LYS A 49 -15.72 22.61 -15.15
C LYS A 49 -14.45 21.85 -14.73
N GLY A 50 -13.53 22.52 -14.03
CA GLY A 50 -12.33 21.89 -13.50
C GLY A 50 -12.66 20.82 -12.48
N ALA A 51 -13.63 21.08 -11.60
CA ALA A 51 -14.09 20.09 -10.61
C ALA A 51 -14.67 18.81 -11.22
N ASN A 52 -15.29 18.87 -12.40
CA ASN A 52 -15.84 17.71 -13.07
C ASN A 52 -14.85 16.98 -14.01
N SER A 53 -13.72 17.61 -14.34
CA SER A 53 -12.86 17.17 -15.43
C SER A 53 -12.32 15.73 -15.26
N ILE A 54 -11.82 15.38 -14.07
CA ILE A 54 -11.23 14.06 -13.82
C ILE A 54 -12.31 12.98 -13.73
N ALA A 55 -13.43 13.27 -13.07
CA ALA A 55 -14.59 12.38 -13.04
C ALA A 55 -15.11 12.06 -14.47
N GLN A 56 -15.12 13.04 -15.37
CA GLN A 56 -15.49 12.85 -16.78
C GLN A 56 -14.48 12.00 -17.53
N ARG A 57 -13.17 12.22 -17.33
CA ARG A 57 -12.11 11.39 -17.93
C ARG A 57 -12.26 9.91 -17.56
N ILE A 58 -12.50 9.63 -16.28
CA ILE A 58 -12.74 8.28 -15.76
C ILE A 58 -14.01 7.68 -16.39
N ASN A 59 -15.12 8.43 -16.40
CA ASN A 59 -16.39 7.97 -17.01
C ASN A 59 -16.26 7.72 -18.53
N ASN A 60 -15.32 8.39 -19.19
CA ASN A 60 -15.01 8.19 -20.61
C ASN A 60 -14.03 7.02 -20.85
N GLY A 61 -13.62 6.29 -19.81
CA GLY A 61 -12.77 5.11 -19.89
C GLY A 61 -11.26 5.38 -19.85
N GLU A 62 -10.84 6.58 -19.46
CA GLU A 62 -9.42 6.84 -19.20
C GLU A 62 -8.99 6.14 -17.91
N ASN A 63 -7.89 5.37 -17.99
CA ASN A 63 -7.38 4.58 -16.88
C ASN A 63 -6.09 5.17 -16.34
N PHE A 64 -6.03 5.29 -15.02
CA PHE A 64 -4.84 5.64 -14.25
C PHE A 64 -4.58 4.54 -13.22
N ASP A 65 -3.33 4.38 -12.83
CA ASP A 65 -2.91 3.49 -11.75
C ASP A 65 -2.90 4.22 -10.39
N ALA A 66 -2.84 5.56 -10.38
CA ALA A 66 -3.02 6.39 -9.20
C ALA A 66 -3.48 7.81 -9.56
N ILE A 67 -4.24 8.46 -8.68
CA ILE A 67 -4.70 9.86 -8.87
C ILE A 67 -4.39 10.68 -7.61
N ILE A 68 -3.63 11.76 -7.76
CA ILE A 68 -3.35 12.71 -6.69
C ILE A 68 -3.88 14.09 -7.08
N HIS A 69 -4.72 14.65 -6.23
CA HIS A 69 -5.15 16.03 -6.34
C HIS A 69 -4.37 16.91 -5.35
N LEU A 70 -3.74 17.97 -5.82
CA LEU A 70 -3.03 18.96 -5.02
C LEU A 70 -3.84 20.24 -4.94
N GLY A 71 -4.01 20.79 -3.75
CA GLY A 71 -4.66 22.09 -3.53
C GLY A 71 -3.85 22.94 -2.56
N PHE A 72 -3.76 24.24 -2.83
CA PHE A 72 -3.15 25.17 -1.87
C PHE A 72 -4.13 25.52 -0.75
N SER A 73 -3.66 25.54 0.50
CA SER A 73 -4.42 26.06 1.64
C SER A 73 -3.59 27.01 2.48
N ASN A 74 -3.94 28.30 2.47
CA ASN A 74 -3.23 29.33 3.23
C ASN A 74 -3.37 29.19 4.76
N SER A 75 -4.37 28.45 5.23
CA SER A 75 -4.60 28.19 6.67
C SER A 75 -3.79 27.00 7.20
N ARG A 76 -3.19 26.18 6.33
CA ARG A 76 -2.40 25.01 6.74
C ARG A 76 -0.94 25.43 6.87
N GLU A 77 -0.30 24.92 7.91
CA GLU A 77 1.15 25.08 8.13
C GLU A 77 1.92 23.79 7.80
N ILE A 78 1.19 22.68 7.60
CA ILE A 78 1.72 21.35 7.29
C ILE A 78 1.02 20.75 6.06
N ILE A 79 1.63 19.73 5.45
CA ILE A 79 1.01 18.97 4.36
C ILE A 79 -0.12 18.13 4.95
N SER A 80 -1.34 18.34 4.43
CA SER A 80 -2.55 17.70 4.95
C SER A 80 -3.10 16.70 3.95
N LEU A 81 -3.07 15.42 4.32
CA LEU A 81 -3.59 14.30 3.54
C LEU A 81 -5.09 14.14 3.81
N GLU A 82 -5.94 14.40 2.83
CA GLU A 82 -7.38 14.45 3.05
C GLU A 82 -7.99 13.05 3.06
N ARG A 83 -8.42 12.64 4.25
CA ARG A 83 -9.00 11.33 4.52
C ARG A 83 -10.37 11.15 3.89
N PHE A 84 -11.15 12.23 3.83
CA PHE A 84 -12.55 12.19 3.42
C PHE A 84 -12.86 13.27 2.38
N ALA A 85 -13.74 12.94 1.44
CA ALA A 85 -14.43 13.89 0.58
C ALA A 85 -15.91 13.91 0.96
N HIS A 86 -16.51 15.09 1.08
CA HIS A 86 -17.86 15.26 1.60
C HIS A 86 -18.82 15.74 0.53
N ASN A 87 -20.00 15.15 0.44
CA ASN A 87 -21.04 15.46 -0.55
C ASN A 87 -21.82 16.74 -0.22
N GLN A 88 -21.12 17.86 -0.08
CA GLN A 88 -21.75 19.07 0.41
C GLN A 88 -21.08 20.32 -0.15
N PHE A 89 -21.90 21.32 -0.48
CA PHE A 89 -21.45 22.68 -0.75
C PHE A 89 -21.62 23.57 0.47
N VAL A 90 -20.54 24.27 0.83
CA VAL A 90 -20.53 25.38 1.81
C VAL A 90 -19.45 26.36 1.35
N MET A 91 -19.65 26.99 0.18
CA MET A 91 -18.69 27.96 -0.36
C MET A 91 -18.77 29.27 0.42
N ASN A 92 -17.62 29.73 0.93
CA ASN A 92 -17.50 31.01 1.65
C ASN A 92 -17.13 32.18 0.72
N GLU A 93 -16.68 31.88 -0.50
CA GLU A 93 -16.33 32.84 -1.55
C GLU A 93 -16.74 32.29 -2.93
N PRO A 94 -16.93 33.14 -3.95
CA PRO A 94 -17.20 32.67 -5.31
C PRO A 94 -15.97 31.99 -5.92
N ASP A 95 -16.20 30.99 -6.76
CA ASP A 95 -15.14 30.41 -7.60
C ASP A 95 -14.76 31.33 -8.78
N ASN A 96 -13.76 30.95 -9.59
CA ASN A 96 -13.26 31.80 -10.68
C ASN A 96 -14.30 32.06 -11.79
N SER A 97 -15.41 31.31 -11.81
CA SER A 97 -16.54 31.56 -12.72
C SER A 97 -17.61 32.51 -12.12
N GLY A 98 -17.43 32.93 -10.86
CA GLY A 98 -18.42 33.69 -10.09
C GLY A 98 -19.48 32.81 -9.44
N ARG A 99 -19.36 31.47 -9.51
CA ARG A 99 -20.33 30.55 -8.89
C ARG A 99 -20.08 30.50 -7.39
N MET A 100 -21.16 30.69 -6.63
CA MET A 100 -21.16 30.59 -5.17
C MET A 100 -22.36 29.73 -4.74
N ILE A 101 -22.08 28.57 -4.12
CA ILE A 101 -23.11 27.64 -3.64
C ILE A 101 -22.91 27.47 -2.13
N THR A 102 -23.88 27.95 -1.34
CA THR A 102 -23.76 28.01 0.12
C THR A 102 -24.39 26.82 0.84
N SER A 103 -25.15 25.98 0.13
CA SER A 103 -25.78 24.75 0.67
C SER A 103 -26.15 23.79 -0.46
N GLY A 104 -26.44 22.54 -0.09
CA GLY A 104 -26.84 21.47 -1.03
C GLY A 104 -25.76 20.41 -1.23
N LYS A 105 -26.10 19.38 -2.00
CA LYS A 105 -25.21 18.26 -2.31
C LYS A 105 -24.40 18.52 -3.59
N ILE A 106 -23.22 17.88 -3.68
CA ILE A 106 -22.41 17.88 -4.91
C ILE A 106 -23.06 16.97 -5.96
N ILE A 107 -23.60 15.83 -5.51
CA ILE A 107 -24.37 14.84 -6.28
C ILE A 107 -25.55 14.40 -5.40
N GLU A 108 -26.80 14.60 -5.85
CA GLU A 108 -27.99 14.40 -5.01
C GLU A 108 -28.18 12.94 -4.54
N ASP A 109 -28.05 11.98 -5.46
CA ASP A 109 -28.31 10.55 -5.25
C ASP A 109 -27.02 9.74 -5.03
N ASP A 110 -26.13 10.25 -4.18
CA ASP A 110 -24.83 9.62 -3.90
C ASP A 110 -24.54 9.55 -2.38
N LEU A 111 -23.46 8.88 -1.99
CA LEU A 111 -23.00 8.80 -0.60
C LEU A 111 -22.78 10.19 0.00
N GLU A 112 -22.91 10.30 1.32
CA GLU A 112 -22.64 11.57 2.02
C GLU A 112 -21.14 11.87 2.12
N VAL A 113 -20.32 10.82 2.22
CA VAL A 113 -18.87 10.91 2.39
C VAL A 113 -18.22 9.75 1.65
N TYR A 114 -17.13 10.04 0.95
CA TYR A 114 -16.17 9.04 0.50
C TYR A 114 -14.89 9.13 1.33
N GLU A 115 -14.32 7.98 1.66
CA GLU A 115 -12.97 7.89 2.20
C GLU A 115 -11.96 7.77 1.06
N THR A 116 -10.73 8.26 1.27
CA THR A 116 -9.61 8.05 0.35
C THR A 116 -9.45 6.56 0.01
N THR A 117 -9.13 6.26 -1.24
CA THR A 117 -8.74 4.90 -1.66
C THR A 117 -7.22 4.71 -1.65
N ALA A 118 -6.44 5.70 -1.22
CA ALA A 118 -4.99 5.58 -1.07
C ALA A 118 -4.62 4.56 0.04
N PRO A 119 -3.44 3.92 -0.04
CA PRO A 119 -3.07 2.87 0.90
C PRO A 119 -2.58 3.46 2.23
N ILE A 120 -3.53 3.68 3.12
CA ILE A 120 -3.37 4.40 4.39
C ILE A 120 -2.24 3.84 5.24
N GLN A 121 -2.18 2.51 5.41
CA GLN A 121 -1.16 1.91 6.28
C GLN A 121 0.24 2.13 5.71
N ILE A 122 0.40 1.99 4.39
CA ILE A 122 1.68 2.19 3.71
C ILE A 122 2.14 3.65 3.86
N ILE A 123 1.21 4.60 3.70
CA ILE A 123 1.47 6.02 3.93
C ILE A 123 1.81 6.28 5.39
N ASN A 124 1.08 5.71 6.35
CA ASN A 124 1.40 5.86 7.78
C ASN A 124 2.80 5.35 8.10
N ASP A 125 3.16 4.15 7.63
CA ASP A 125 4.48 3.55 7.88
C ASP A 125 5.61 4.40 7.25
N LYS A 126 5.35 5.07 6.12
CA LYS A 126 6.32 5.93 5.43
C LYS A 126 6.52 7.30 6.11
N PHE A 127 5.48 7.86 6.73
CA PHE A 127 5.46 9.23 7.27
C PHE A 127 5.29 9.29 8.80
N ASN A 128 5.38 8.16 9.51
CA ASN A 128 5.21 8.07 10.97
C ASN A 128 6.12 9.01 11.77
N ASP A 129 7.35 9.22 11.28
CA ASP A 129 8.38 10.05 11.92
C ASP A 129 8.47 11.47 11.31
N ILE A 130 7.50 11.86 10.47
CA ILE A 130 7.48 13.15 9.77
C ILE A 130 6.33 14.01 10.33
N ASP A 131 6.67 14.98 11.18
CA ASP A 131 5.70 15.83 11.90
C ASP A 131 4.99 16.88 11.04
N TYR A 132 5.54 17.20 9.86
CA TYR A 132 4.97 18.16 8.91
C TYR A 132 4.07 17.52 7.83
N VAL A 133 3.69 16.25 7.99
CA VAL A 133 2.71 15.53 7.16
C VAL A 133 1.68 14.87 8.07
N SER A 134 0.38 15.11 7.84
CA SER A 134 -0.67 14.51 8.68
C SER A 134 -1.98 14.29 7.94
N TRP A 135 -2.80 13.36 8.43
CA TRP A 135 -4.17 13.19 7.94
C TRP A 135 -5.09 14.31 8.42
N SER A 136 -5.91 14.80 7.49
CA SER A 136 -7.00 15.75 7.72
C SER A 136 -8.33 15.07 7.41
N SER A 137 -9.36 15.31 8.22
CA SER A 137 -10.72 14.80 7.98
C SER A 137 -11.63 15.78 7.24
N ASP A 138 -11.15 17.00 7.00
CA ASP A 138 -11.93 18.08 6.40
C ASP A 138 -11.13 18.83 5.30
N PRO A 139 -11.39 18.52 4.02
CA PRO A 139 -10.83 19.24 2.88
C PRO A 139 -11.52 20.59 2.63
N GLY A 140 -12.40 21.04 3.54
CA GLY A 140 -13.30 22.16 3.32
C GLY A 140 -14.48 21.79 2.42
N ARG A 141 -15.20 22.78 1.92
CA ARG A 141 -16.40 22.60 1.07
C ARG A 141 -16.40 23.50 -0.17
N PHE A 142 -15.19 23.76 -0.68
CA PHE A 142 -14.92 24.55 -1.88
C PHE A 142 -14.60 23.64 -3.08
N VAL A 143 -14.01 24.19 -4.15
CA VAL A 143 -13.69 23.47 -5.40
C VAL A 143 -12.79 22.25 -5.16
N CYS A 144 -11.84 22.32 -4.22
CA CYS A 144 -10.97 21.18 -3.85
C CYS A 144 -11.78 19.93 -3.45
N ASN A 145 -12.71 20.09 -2.49
CA ASN A 145 -13.60 19.02 -2.05
C ASN A 145 -14.56 18.58 -3.16
N GLU A 146 -15.05 19.52 -3.99
CA GLU A 146 -15.89 19.17 -5.14
C GLU A 146 -15.17 18.25 -6.12
N THR A 147 -13.93 18.59 -6.50
CA THR A 147 -13.09 17.75 -7.36
C THR A 147 -12.89 16.37 -6.73
N TYR A 148 -12.48 16.33 -5.47
CA TYR A 148 -12.16 15.07 -4.78
C TYR A 148 -13.37 14.14 -4.70
N PHE A 149 -14.53 14.68 -4.29
CA PHE A 149 -15.77 13.92 -4.15
C PHE A 149 -16.22 13.35 -5.51
N ARG A 150 -16.20 14.17 -6.57
CA ARG A 150 -16.59 13.74 -7.92
C ARG A 150 -15.67 12.66 -8.48
N THR A 151 -14.36 12.74 -8.23
CA THR A 151 -13.40 11.71 -8.64
C THR A 151 -13.70 10.38 -7.94
N LEU A 152 -13.84 10.39 -6.60
CA LEU A 152 -14.13 9.17 -5.82
C LEU A 152 -15.49 8.54 -6.18
N SER A 153 -16.53 9.37 -6.37
CA SER A 153 -17.84 8.93 -6.85
C SER A 153 -17.75 8.23 -8.22
N SER A 154 -17.03 8.83 -9.17
CA SER A 154 -16.83 8.26 -10.50
C SER A 154 -16.13 6.90 -10.44
N ILE A 155 -15.08 6.78 -9.61
CA ILE A 155 -14.37 5.53 -9.38
C ILE A 155 -15.29 4.47 -8.77
N SER A 156 -16.03 4.82 -7.71
CA SER A 156 -16.91 3.90 -7.00
C SER A 156 -18.04 3.36 -7.87
N ASN A 157 -18.54 4.15 -8.81
CA ASN A 157 -19.67 3.79 -9.67
C ASN A 157 -19.24 3.05 -10.95
N ASN A 158 -17.94 2.94 -11.23
CA ASN A 158 -17.44 2.29 -12.44
C ASN A 158 -17.22 0.78 -12.22
N ILE A 159 -18.19 -0.03 -12.67
CA ILE A 159 -18.26 -1.49 -12.44
C ILE A 159 -17.08 -2.27 -13.07
N THR A 160 -16.35 -1.68 -14.02
CA THR A 160 -15.29 -2.37 -14.76
C THR A 160 -13.97 -2.51 -13.98
N THR A 161 -13.78 -1.76 -12.90
CA THR A 161 -12.56 -1.82 -12.07
C THR A 161 -12.91 -2.34 -10.68
N ILE A 162 -12.64 -3.63 -10.43
CA ILE A 162 -12.92 -4.29 -9.14
C ILE A 162 -12.24 -3.58 -7.96
N ASN A 163 -11.18 -2.81 -8.22
CA ASN A 163 -10.63 -1.79 -7.34
C ASN A 163 -10.11 -0.67 -8.25
N GLY A 164 -10.78 0.48 -8.34
CA GLY A 164 -10.29 1.62 -9.12
C GLY A 164 -9.00 2.21 -8.54
N PRO A 165 -8.41 3.24 -9.19
CA PRO A 165 -7.11 3.74 -8.77
C PRO A 165 -7.13 4.29 -7.33
N PRO A 166 -6.09 4.01 -6.52
CA PRO A 166 -5.87 4.74 -5.28
C PRO A 166 -5.89 6.24 -5.57
N THR A 167 -6.69 6.97 -4.80
CA THR A 167 -6.97 8.39 -5.02
C THR A 167 -6.91 9.16 -3.71
N ILE A 168 -6.17 10.27 -3.71
CA ILE A 168 -6.03 11.15 -2.54
C ILE A 168 -6.06 12.62 -2.96
N PHE A 169 -6.54 13.47 -2.04
CA PHE A 169 -6.37 14.92 -2.13
C PHE A 169 -5.39 15.38 -1.06
N ILE A 170 -4.49 16.29 -1.41
CA ILE A 170 -3.44 16.80 -0.52
C ILE A 170 -3.52 18.33 -0.50
N HIS A 171 -3.77 18.90 0.68
CA HIS A 171 -3.63 20.33 0.90
C HIS A 171 -2.19 20.68 1.26
N LEU A 172 -1.66 21.64 0.50
CA LEU A 172 -0.29 22.12 0.57
C LEU A 172 -0.25 23.45 1.34
N PRO A 173 0.66 23.60 2.32
CA PRO A 173 0.84 24.87 3.02
C PRO A 173 1.63 25.86 2.15
N ASN A 174 1.71 27.10 2.64
CA ASN A 174 2.55 28.11 2.02
C ASN A 174 4.05 27.73 2.11
N GLU A 175 4.84 28.11 1.09
CA GLU A 175 6.28 27.85 1.02
C GLU A 175 7.10 28.41 2.20
N LYS A 176 6.56 29.39 2.91
CA LYS A 176 7.17 29.91 4.15
C LYS A 176 7.19 28.90 5.31
N HIS A 177 6.30 27.90 5.28
CA HIS A 177 6.22 26.86 6.29
C HIS A 177 7.02 25.62 5.87
N ILE A 178 6.87 25.19 4.61
CA ILE A 178 7.58 24.06 4.03
C ILE A 178 7.99 24.44 2.61
N ASP A 179 9.28 24.40 2.31
CA ASP A 179 9.76 24.80 1.00
C ASP A 179 9.25 23.88 -0.12
N LEU A 180 9.22 24.42 -1.35
CA LEU A 180 8.63 23.76 -2.50
C LEU A 180 9.25 22.40 -2.84
N LEU A 181 10.57 22.24 -2.65
CA LEU A 181 11.26 20.98 -2.96
C LEU A 181 10.97 19.91 -1.91
N THR A 182 10.88 20.29 -0.63
CA THR A 182 10.41 19.38 0.42
C THR A 182 8.96 18.93 0.17
N GLN A 183 8.08 19.85 -0.24
CA GLN A 183 6.72 19.48 -0.63
C GLN A 183 6.69 18.53 -1.82
N LEU A 184 7.50 18.77 -2.87
CA LEU A 184 7.64 17.88 -4.02
C LEU A 184 8.09 16.47 -3.59
N GLN A 185 9.12 16.38 -2.76
CA GLN A 185 9.64 15.10 -2.26
C GLN A 185 8.57 14.30 -1.49
N VAL A 186 7.70 14.97 -0.72
CA VAL A 186 6.57 14.31 -0.04
C VAL A 186 5.57 13.77 -1.07
N ILE A 187 5.22 14.55 -2.09
CA ILE A 187 4.30 14.11 -3.15
C ILE A 187 4.87 12.90 -3.90
N GLU A 188 6.17 12.92 -4.23
CA GLU A 188 6.85 11.79 -4.89
C GLU A 188 6.84 10.53 -4.02
N ASN A 189 7.10 10.64 -2.72
CA ASN A 189 6.99 9.52 -1.79
C ASN A 189 5.55 8.98 -1.67
N ILE A 190 4.54 9.84 -1.76
CA ILE A 190 3.12 9.41 -1.77
C ILE A 190 2.80 8.69 -3.09
N ILE A 191 3.29 9.19 -4.22
CA ILE A 191 3.17 8.52 -5.52
C ILE A 191 3.75 7.11 -5.45
N GLU A 192 4.95 6.94 -4.88
CA GLU A 192 5.55 5.62 -4.67
C GLU A 192 4.65 4.71 -3.82
N CYS A 193 4.14 5.21 -2.68
CA CYS A 193 3.24 4.44 -1.81
C CYS A 193 1.97 3.99 -2.54
N MET A 194 1.45 4.82 -3.45
CA MET A 194 0.21 4.54 -4.20
C MET A 194 0.44 3.63 -5.41
N THR A 195 1.66 3.54 -5.93
CA THR A 195 1.96 2.81 -7.19
C THR A 195 2.70 1.51 -6.96
N PHE A 196 3.60 1.46 -5.99
CA PHE A 196 4.41 0.30 -5.68
C PHE A 196 3.97 -0.28 -4.34
N LYS A 197 3.52 -1.53 -4.37
CA LYS A 197 3.30 -2.29 -3.14
C LYS A 197 4.66 -2.59 -2.51
N PRO A 198 4.84 -2.40 -1.20
CA PRO A 198 6.01 -2.88 -0.48
C PRO A 198 6.24 -4.35 -0.80
N GLN A 199 7.46 -4.69 -1.23
CA GLN A 199 7.90 -6.06 -1.36
C GLN A 199 8.68 -6.44 -0.11
N ILE A 200 8.32 -7.56 0.51
CA ILE A 200 9.02 -8.12 1.66
C ILE A 200 9.54 -9.49 1.27
N ASP A 201 10.85 -9.67 1.38
CA ASP A 201 11.44 -10.99 1.17
C ASP A 201 11.43 -11.75 2.50
N VAL A 202 10.90 -12.97 2.47
CA VAL A 202 10.68 -13.83 3.63
C VAL A 202 11.33 -15.17 3.37
N VAL A 203 11.91 -15.78 4.40
CA VAL A 203 12.51 -17.10 4.33
C VAL A 203 11.82 -18.05 5.30
N GLY A 204 11.60 -19.30 4.88
CA GLY A 204 11.03 -20.35 5.71
C GLY A 204 11.88 -21.62 5.67
N GLY A 205 12.03 -22.28 6.82
CA GLY A 205 12.76 -23.52 6.99
C GLY A 205 11.88 -24.74 6.73
N LEU A 206 12.25 -25.54 5.72
CA LEU A 206 11.72 -26.88 5.53
C LEU A 206 12.57 -27.86 6.33
N ILE A 207 12.07 -28.22 7.51
CA ILE A 207 12.71 -29.13 8.44
C ILE A 207 11.90 -30.43 8.49
N PHE A 208 12.58 -31.56 8.46
CA PHE A 208 11.98 -32.88 8.54
C PHE A 208 12.24 -33.56 9.89
N ASP A 209 11.34 -34.44 10.30
CA ASP A 209 11.66 -35.46 11.30
C ASP A 209 12.14 -36.76 10.64
N ILE A 210 12.52 -37.74 11.46
CA ILE A 210 12.96 -39.06 11.01
C ILE A 210 11.88 -39.87 10.27
N HIS A 211 10.61 -39.43 10.35
CA HIS A 211 9.48 -40.06 9.67
C HIS A 211 9.12 -39.34 8.36
N GLY A 212 9.89 -38.31 7.96
CA GLY A 212 9.66 -37.55 6.74
C GLY A 212 8.49 -36.57 6.84
N ARG A 213 8.03 -36.23 8.05
CA ARG A 213 7.03 -35.18 8.30
C ARG A 213 7.71 -33.82 8.39
N ILE A 214 7.01 -32.75 8.03
CA ILE A 214 7.56 -31.39 8.07
C ILE A 214 7.20 -30.67 9.37
N LEU A 215 8.12 -29.84 9.87
CA LEU A 215 7.85 -28.96 11.00
C LEU A 215 6.92 -27.83 10.56
N SER A 216 5.90 -27.56 11.37
CA SER A 216 4.95 -26.47 11.15
C SER A 216 4.71 -25.78 12.49
N CYS A 217 4.72 -24.45 12.49
CA CYS A 217 4.62 -23.66 13.70
C CYS A 217 3.35 -22.81 13.68
N LYS A 218 2.73 -22.64 14.85
CA LYS A 218 1.51 -21.87 15.03
C LYS A 218 1.83 -20.48 15.58
N ARG A 219 1.34 -19.45 14.91
CA ARG A 219 1.52 -18.05 15.32
C ARG A 219 0.86 -17.77 16.67
N PRO A 220 1.53 -17.05 17.58
CA PRO A 220 0.98 -16.70 18.88
C PRO A 220 -0.22 -15.75 18.80
N ASN A 221 -0.92 -15.61 19.92
CA ASN A 221 -2.07 -14.71 20.03
C ASN A 221 -1.65 -13.23 20.08
N GLY A 222 -2.51 -12.35 19.56
CA GLY A 222 -2.32 -10.89 19.57
C GLY A 222 -1.71 -10.28 18.30
N GLY A 223 -1.44 -11.09 17.27
CA GLY A 223 -0.86 -10.65 15.99
C GLY A 223 -1.81 -10.76 14.80
N THR A 224 -1.38 -10.25 13.64
CA THR A 224 -2.05 -10.58 12.37
C THR A 224 -1.92 -12.08 12.11
N TRP A 225 -3.00 -12.73 11.68
CA TRP A 225 -3.07 -14.18 11.46
C TRP A 225 -2.81 -15.02 12.74
N GLU A 226 -3.24 -14.52 13.90
CA GLU A 226 -3.27 -15.28 15.16
C GLU A 226 -3.86 -16.68 14.97
N GLY A 227 -3.12 -17.69 15.45
CA GLY A 227 -3.50 -19.09 15.41
C GLY A 227 -3.39 -19.77 14.03
N TRP A 228 -2.89 -19.07 13.02
CA TRP A 228 -2.54 -19.65 11.73
C TRP A 228 -1.15 -20.31 11.78
N TRP A 229 -0.90 -21.20 10.83
CA TRP A 229 0.31 -22.01 10.75
C TRP A 229 1.24 -21.54 9.63
N GLU A 230 2.55 -21.69 9.84
CA GLU A 230 3.60 -21.28 8.91
C GLU A 230 4.83 -22.18 9.02
N PHE A 231 5.71 -22.09 8.01
CA PHE A 231 7.08 -22.58 8.15
C PHE A 231 7.81 -21.66 9.14
N PRO A 232 8.65 -22.20 10.05
CA PRO A 232 9.46 -21.34 10.91
C PRO A 232 10.46 -20.54 10.07
N GLY A 233 10.67 -19.28 10.43
CA GLY A 233 11.43 -18.30 9.66
C GLY A 233 10.74 -16.94 9.63
N GLY A 234 11.40 -15.96 9.01
CA GLY A 234 10.92 -14.59 9.03
C GLY A 234 11.48 -13.72 7.92
N LYS A 235 11.53 -12.42 8.16
CA LYS A 235 11.90 -11.42 7.15
C LYS A 235 13.41 -11.44 6.96
N ILE A 236 13.84 -11.24 5.72
CA ILE A 236 15.26 -11.01 5.43
C ILE A 236 15.60 -9.57 5.79
N GLU A 237 16.57 -9.37 6.68
CA GLU A 237 17.02 -8.03 7.06
C GLU A 237 18.05 -7.45 6.08
N HIS A 238 18.26 -6.13 6.17
CA HIS A 238 19.16 -5.44 5.27
C HIS A 238 20.61 -5.94 5.41
N GLY A 239 21.17 -6.44 4.30
CA GLY A 239 22.53 -6.95 4.24
C GLY A 239 22.66 -8.46 4.48
N GLU A 240 21.57 -9.16 4.82
CA GLU A 240 21.55 -10.62 4.94
C GLU A 240 21.36 -11.29 3.58
N ASN A 241 21.97 -12.47 3.40
CA ASN A 241 21.52 -13.42 2.39
C ASN A 241 20.46 -14.38 2.97
N VAL A 242 19.73 -15.07 2.08
CA VAL A 242 18.62 -15.97 2.47
C VAL A 242 19.00 -17.02 3.53
N PHE A 243 20.24 -17.53 3.51
CA PHE A 243 20.70 -18.55 4.45
C PHE A 243 21.08 -17.96 5.81
N GLN A 244 21.63 -16.73 5.81
CA GLN A 244 21.93 -16.00 7.06
C GLN A 244 20.65 -15.63 7.79
N ALA A 245 19.69 -15.05 7.07
CA ALA A 245 18.38 -14.70 7.61
C ALA A 245 17.70 -15.93 8.22
N LEU A 246 17.68 -17.06 7.49
CA LEU A 246 17.05 -18.28 8.00
C LEU A 246 17.70 -18.79 9.27
N ASN A 247 19.03 -18.81 9.36
CA ASN A 247 19.69 -19.31 10.56
C ASN A 247 19.44 -18.38 11.76
N ARG A 248 19.44 -17.07 11.56
CA ARG A 248 19.07 -16.10 12.62
C ARG A 248 17.65 -16.36 13.10
N GLU A 249 16.68 -16.41 12.20
CA GLU A 249 15.27 -16.60 12.54
C GLU A 249 15.03 -17.94 13.25
N LEU A 250 15.64 -19.04 12.79
CA LEU A 250 15.48 -20.34 13.47
C LEU A 250 16.14 -20.40 14.85
N ILE A 251 17.20 -19.63 15.09
CA ILE A 251 17.77 -19.46 16.43
C ILE A 251 16.81 -18.66 17.32
N GLU A 252 16.25 -17.55 16.80
CA GLU A 252 15.36 -16.65 17.52
C GLU A 252 14.02 -17.31 17.87
N GLU A 253 13.44 -18.07 16.94
CA GLU A 253 12.11 -18.66 17.11
C GLU A 253 12.15 -20.04 17.79
N LEU A 254 13.19 -20.84 17.53
CA LEU A 254 13.22 -22.29 17.82
C LEU A 254 14.45 -22.77 18.60
N ASP A 255 15.43 -21.90 18.90
CA ASP A 255 16.73 -22.25 19.53
C ASP A 255 17.51 -23.34 18.78
N ILE A 256 17.40 -23.37 17.44
CA ILE A 256 18.10 -24.35 16.60
C ILE A 256 19.07 -23.68 15.63
N ASN A 257 20.24 -24.29 15.47
CA ASN A 257 21.20 -23.93 14.44
C ASN A 257 21.17 -25.00 13.35
N VAL A 258 20.88 -24.56 12.12
CA VAL A 258 20.75 -25.46 10.98
C VAL A 258 21.88 -25.23 9.98
N ASN A 259 22.17 -26.23 9.16
CA ASN A 259 23.01 -26.07 7.98
C ASN A 259 22.09 -26.13 6.75
N PRO A 260 21.64 -24.98 6.22
CA PRO A 260 20.74 -24.98 5.08
C PRO A 260 21.36 -25.64 3.86
N ILE A 261 20.60 -26.50 3.18
CA ILE A 261 21.10 -27.38 2.13
C ILE A 261 20.88 -26.76 0.75
N LYS A 262 19.62 -26.43 0.43
CA LYS A 262 19.22 -25.86 -0.87
C LYS A 262 17.89 -25.13 -0.75
N ILE A 263 17.66 -24.18 -1.66
CA ILE A 263 16.33 -23.61 -1.88
C ILE A 263 15.45 -24.71 -2.49
N GLU A 264 14.31 -24.99 -1.87
CA GLU A 264 13.35 -25.99 -2.34
C GLU A 264 12.26 -25.34 -3.19
N GLU A 265 11.71 -24.21 -2.75
CA GLU A 265 10.63 -23.51 -3.44
C GLU A 265 10.76 -21.99 -3.29
N LYS A 266 10.15 -21.27 -4.23
CA LYS A 266 9.93 -19.82 -4.13
C LYS A 266 8.50 -19.49 -4.54
N VAL A 267 7.83 -18.67 -3.75
CA VAL A 267 6.46 -18.20 -4.04
C VAL A 267 6.39 -16.69 -3.92
N ASN A 268 5.86 -16.06 -4.95
CA ASN A 268 5.45 -14.66 -4.91
C ASN A 268 3.95 -14.62 -4.54
N PHE A 269 3.61 -13.88 -3.50
CA PHE A 269 2.23 -13.75 -3.03
C PHE A 269 1.86 -12.28 -2.82
N ASP A 270 0.69 -11.87 -3.31
CA ASP A 270 0.17 -10.50 -3.19
C ASP A 270 -0.99 -10.48 -2.18
N TYR A 271 -0.74 -9.89 -1.01
CA TYR A 271 -1.75 -9.71 0.06
C TYR A 271 -2.70 -8.53 -0.21
N GLY A 272 -2.63 -7.91 -1.38
CA GLY A 272 -3.37 -6.70 -1.74
C GLY A 272 -2.59 -5.45 -1.32
N ASN A 273 -2.19 -5.34 -0.06
CA ASN A 273 -1.46 -4.20 0.50
C ASN A 273 0.07 -4.32 0.44
N ARG A 274 0.60 -5.53 0.26
CA ARG A 274 2.03 -5.82 0.13
C ARG A 274 2.24 -7.06 -0.72
N LYS A 275 3.42 -7.17 -1.33
CA LYS A 275 3.88 -8.39 -1.97
C LYS A 275 4.91 -9.05 -1.07
N ILE A 276 4.92 -10.37 -1.05
CA ILE A 276 6.00 -11.12 -0.43
C ILE A 276 6.63 -12.08 -1.43
N GLU A 277 7.95 -12.23 -1.37
CA GLU A 277 8.66 -13.37 -1.95
C GLU A 277 9.05 -14.31 -0.81
N LEU A 278 8.35 -15.43 -0.69
CA LEU A 278 8.66 -16.50 0.27
C LEU A 278 9.64 -17.48 -0.36
N THR A 279 10.82 -17.64 0.24
CA THR A 279 11.82 -18.64 -0.14
C THR A 279 11.85 -19.76 0.89
N ILE A 280 11.49 -20.98 0.49
CA ILE A 280 11.57 -22.16 1.36
C ILE A 280 12.91 -22.87 1.15
N ILE A 281 13.63 -23.11 2.23
CA ILE A 281 14.97 -23.71 2.22
C ILE A 281 14.96 -25.02 3.00
N ASN A 282 15.47 -26.06 2.39
CA ASN A 282 15.61 -27.38 3.00
C ASN A 282 16.74 -27.36 4.04
N CYS A 283 16.41 -27.69 5.29
CA CYS A 283 17.32 -27.74 6.43
C CYS A 283 17.66 -29.18 6.86
N GLY A 284 17.14 -30.19 6.16
CA GLY A 284 17.35 -31.60 6.49
C GLY A 284 16.53 -32.07 7.68
N ILE A 285 17.04 -33.09 8.37
CA ILE A 285 16.37 -33.76 9.49
C ILE A 285 16.85 -33.16 10.80
N ILE A 286 15.90 -32.78 11.67
CA ILE A 286 16.17 -32.30 13.03
C ILE A 286 15.28 -33.09 13.99
N SER A 287 15.88 -33.53 15.10
CA SER A 287 15.13 -34.25 16.12
C SER A 287 14.32 -33.27 16.97
N GLY A 288 13.06 -33.60 17.25
CA GLY A 288 12.15 -32.71 17.97
C GLY A 288 12.58 -32.33 19.39
N ASP A 289 13.47 -33.11 20.02
CA ASP A 289 14.06 -32.81 21.33
C ASP A 289 15.14 -31.72 21.29
N GLN A 290 15.56 -31.30 20.09
CA GLN A 290 16.47 -30.17 19.90
C GLN A 290 15.74 -28.83 19.75
N ILE A 291 14.41 -28.85 19.56
CA ILE A 291 13.62 -27.65 19.27
C ILE A 291 13.03 -27.10 20.57
N THR A 292 13.24 -25.81 20.82
CA THR A 292 12.59 -25.07 21.90
C THR A 292 11.78 -23.93 21.32
N LEU A 293 10.45 -23.96 21.46
CA LEU A 293 9.60 -22.86 20.98
C LEU A 293 9.83 -21.60 21.85
N ILE A 294 10.31 -20.53 21.22
CA ILE A 294 10.52 -19.22 21.85
C ILE A 294 9.37 -18.28 21.49
N GLU A 295 9.07 -18.13 20.19
CA GLU A 295 8.05 -17.17 19.72
C GLU A 295 6.72 -17.82 19.32
N HIS A 296 6.73 -19.09 18.89
CA HIS A 296 5.53 -19.80 18.48
C HIS A 296 4.77 -20.41 19.67
N GLU A 297 3.44 -20.49 19.54
CA GLU A 297 2.59 -21.08 20.58
C GLU A 297 2.68 -22.61 20.59
N GLU A 298 2.76 -23.21 19.39
CA GLU A 298 2.68 -24.65 19.19
C GLU A 298 3.47 -25.04 17.95
N MET A 299 4.02 -26.27 17.95
CA MET A 299 4.57 -26.90 16.75
C MET A 299 3.92 -28.26 16.50
N ARG A 300 3.84 -28.64 15.23
CA ARG A 300 3.35 -29.95 14.80
C ARG A 300 4.20 -30.47 13.65
N TRP A 301 4.46 -31.78 13.68
CA TRP A 301 5.04 -32.51 12.56
C TRP A 301 3.90 -33.02 11.67
N LEU A 302 3.79 -32.50 10.45
CA LEU A 302 2.74 -32.85 9.50
C LEU A 302 3.27 -33.77 8.41
N SER A 303 2.62 -34.92 8.24
CA SER A 303 2.81 -35.76 7.06
C SER A 303 2.17 -35.13 5.82
N GLN A 304 2.46 -35.68 4.64
CA GLN A 304 1.86 -35.24 3.38
C GLN A 304 0.32 -35.18 3.45
N GLU A 305 -0.30 -36.16 4.12
CA GLU A 305 -1.76 -36.30 4.21
C GLU A 305 -2.39 -35.31 5.21
N GLU A 306 -1.60 -34.84 6.19
CA GLU A 306 -2.04 -33.91 7.22
C GLU A 306 -1.77 -32.44 6.85
N LEU A 307 -1.08 -32.15 5.74
CA LEU A 307 -0.68 -30.78 5.37
C LEU A 307 -1.85 -29.82 5.33
N LEU A 308 -3.06 -30.28 4.97
CA LEU A 308 -4.24 -29.44 4.85
C LEU A 308 -5.15 -29.47 6.09
N ASP A 309 -4.72 -30.12 7.18
CA ASP A 309 -5.47 -30.22 8.45
C ASP A 309 -5.39 -28.95 9.30
N VAL A 310 -4.50 -28.01 8.94
CA VAL A 310 -4.29 -26.77 9.67
C VAL A 310 -4.46 -25.54 8.78
N ASN A 311 -4.80 -24.41 9.40
CA ASN A 311 -5.00 -23.14 8.69
C ASN A 311 -3.65 -22.47 8.42
N TRP A 312 -3.01 -22.86 7.32
CA TRP A 312 -1.77 -22.25 6.85
C TRP A 312 -1.95 -20.84 6.34
N LEU A 313 -0.94 -20.00 6.58
CA LEU A 313 -0.86 -18.66 6.00
C LEU A 313 -1.11 -18.69 4.49
N PRO A 314 -1.81 -17.68 3.93
CA PRO A 314 -2.18 -17.68 2.51
C PRO A 314 -1.02 -17.85 1.54
N ALA A 315 0.18 -17.37 1.88
CA ALA A 315 1.36 -17.47 1.03
C ALA A 315 1.99 -18.87 0.97
N ASP A 316 1.79 -19.68 2.01
CA ASP A 316 2.32 -21.03 2.16
C ASP A 316 1.43 -22.05 1.43
N ARG A 317 0.12 -21.78 1.37
CA ARG A 317 -0.88 -22.67 0.76
C ARG A 317 -0.54 -23.16 -0.65
N PRO A 318 -0.07 -22.33 -1.61
CA PRO A 318 0.28 -22.81 -2.95
C PRO A 318 1.36 -23.90 -2.94
N ILE A 319 2.33 -23.80 -2.02
CA ILE A 319 3.39 -24.80 -1.85
C ILE A 319 2.80 -26.10 -1.28
N LEU A 320 1.97 -25.96 -0.24
CA LEU A 320 1.42 -27.09 0.50
C LEU A 320 0.40 -27.87 -0.33
N GLU A 321 -0.46 -27.18 -1.09
CA GLU A 321 -1.38 -27.83 -2.03
C GLU A 321 -0.63 -28.58 -3.13
N LYS A 322 0.51 -28.04 -3.61
CA LYS A 322 1.39 -28.74 -4.55
C LYS A 322 1.97 -30.01 -3.92
N TRP A 323 2.50 -29.93 -2.70
CA TRP A 323 3.13 -31.08 -2.03
C TRP A 323 2.12 -32.12 -1.55
N PHE A 324 0.94 -31.71 -1.08
CA PHE A 324 -0.17 -32.62 -0.76
C PHE A 324 -0.51 -33.52 -1.95
N ASN A 325 -0.56 -32.95 -3.16
CA ASN A 325 -0.91 -33.68 -4.38
C ASN A 325 0.26 -34.47 -5.01
N ARG A 326 1.51 -33.99 -4.87
CA ARG A 326 2.67 -34.52 -5.63
C ARG A 326 3.69 -35.26 -4.78
N GLY A 327 3.54 -35.26 -3.46
CA GLY A 327 4.57 -35.70 -2.53
C GLY A 327 5.30 -34.53 -1.89
N LEU A 328 5.72 -34.73 -0.64
CA LEU A 328 6.71 -33.87 0.00
C LEU A 328 8.04 -33.93 -0.75
N PRO A 329 8.87 -32.87 -0.70
CA PRO A 329 10.22 -32.91 -1.23
C PRO A 329 11.00 -34.07 -0.61
N ASN A 330 11.83 -34.72 -1.43
CA ASN A 330 12.67 -35.80 -0.93
C ASN A 330 13.65 -35.27 0.10
N LEU A 331 13.86 -36.04 1.17
CA LEU A 331 15.01 -35.88 2.04
C LEU A 331 16.27 -35.88 1.16
N PRO A 332 17.21 -34.93 1.34
CA PRO A 332 18.49 -35.03 0.67
C PRO A 332 19.09 -36.40 1.04
N LEU A 333 19.24 -37.25 0.03
CA LEU A 333 19.97 -38.50 0.18
C LEU A 333 21.43 -38.11 0.36
N ASP A 334 22.04 -38.55 1.46
CA ASP A 334 23.46 -38.34 1.79
C ASP A 334 24.41 -38.62 0.62
#